data_AF-A0A7K9J6N1-F1
#
_entry.id   AF-A0A7K9J6N1-F1
#
_cell.length_a   1.000
_cell.length_b   1.000
_cell.length_c   1.000
_cell.angle_alpha   90.00
_cell.angle_beta   90.00
_cell.angle_gamma   90.00
#
_symmetry.space_group_name_H-M   'P 1'
#
loop_
_entity.id
_entity.type
_entity.pdbx_description
1 polymer ?
#
loop_
_entity_poly.entity_id
_entity_poly.type
_entity_poly.pdbx_seq_one_letter_code
_entity_poly.pdbx_strand_id
1 'polypeptide(L)'
;METLVREKGVNSFQMFMTYKDLYMLRDSELYQVLRACRDIGAIARVHAENGELVAEGAKEALDLGITGPEGIEISRPEELEAEATHRVITIANRTHCPVYLVNVSSMSAGDVIAAAKMQGKVVYAETTTAHATLTGLHYYHQDWFHAAAYVTVPPLRLDTNTSAYLMSLLAKTHRASGLWVPHSPTPCMGALFPGHPVLQAPHGVCAPFPGCPIPWAPCSPGT
;
A
#
# COMPACT_ATOMS: atom_id res chain seq x y z
N MET A 1 20.54 6.04 9.97
CA MET A 1 20.42 4.79 9.16
C MET A 1 21.62 3.89 9.38
N GLU A 2 22.85 4.37 9.21
CA GLU A 2 24.08 3.56 9.37
C GLU A 2 24.19 2.78 10.70
N THR A 3 23.97 3.43 11.85
CA THR A 3 23.99 2.77 13.17
C THR A 3 23.00 1.61 13.24
N LEU A 4 21.79 1.76 12.69
CA LEU A 4 20.78 0.71 12.70
C LEU A 4 21.22 -0.51 11.89
N VAL A 5 21.86 -0.29 10.74
CA VAL A 5 22.39 -1.37 9.89
C VAL A 5 23.57 -2.07 10.57
N ARG A 6 24.55 -1.29 11.02
CA ARG A 6 25.83 -1.82 11.51
C ARG A 6 25.73 -2.46 12.89
N GLU A 7 24.91 -1.90 13.78
CA GLU A 7 24.90 -2.27 15.20
C GLU A 7 23.61 -2.95 15.63
N LYS A 8 22.49 -2.76 14.90
CA LYS A 8 21.16 -3.26 15.30
C LYS A 8 20.59 -4.31 14.35
N GLY A 9 21.32 -4.67 13.28
CA GLY A 9 20.90 -5.71 12.33
C GLY A 9 19.69 -5.33 11.48
N VAL A 10 19.36 -4.05 11.36
CA VAL A 10 18.26 -3.57 10.50
C VAL A 10 18.74 -3.48 9.06
N ASN A 11 18.05 -4.09 8.10
CA ASN A 11 18.45 -4.09 6.69
C ASN A 11 17.38 -3.55 5.73
N SER A 12 16.29 -2.99 6.24
CA SER A 12 15.23 -2.39 5.44
C SER A 12 14.67 -1.14 6.10
N PHE A 13 14.29 -0.18 5.27
CA PHE A 13 13.72 1.10 5.69
C PHE A 13 12.42 1.36 4.93
N GLN A 14 11.39 1.82 5.64
CA GLN A 14 10.08 2.15 5.06
C GLN A 14 10.00 3.65 4.79
N MET A 15 9.58 4.00 3.57
CA MET A 15 9.31 5.36 3.12
C MET A 15 7.88 5.47 2.60
N PHE A 16 7.33 6.69 2.62
CA PHE A 16 5.97 6.97 2.16
C PHE A 16 5.99 8.08 1.11
N MET A 17 5.26 7.86 0.01
CA MET A 17 4.98 8.88 -1.02
C MET A 17 3.63 9.58 -0.80
N THR A 18 2.88 9.12 0.20
CA THR A 18 1.60 9.65 0.65
C THR A 18 1.68 10.06 2.12
N TYR A 19 0.55 10.43 2.72
CA TYR A 19 0.46 11.05 4.04
C TYR A 19 1.18 12.40 4.05
N LYS A 20 0.70 13.30 3.18
CA LYS A 20 1.14 14.69 3.11
C LYS A 20 1.17 15.31 4.51
N ASP A 21 2.20 16.09 4.78
CA ASP A 21 2.47 16.77 6.05
C ASP A 21 2.75 15.86 7.28
N LEU A 22 2.76 14.52 7.11
CA LEU A 22 3.06 13.56 8.19
C LEU A 22 4.28 12.69 7.91
N TYR A 23 4.23 11.89 6.83
CA TYR A 23 5.29 10.91 6.50
C TYR A 23 5.82 11.05 5.08
N MET A 24 5.15 11.84 4.24
CA MET A 24 5.46 11.99 2.82
C MET A 24 6.86 12.54 2.60
N LEU A 25 7.66 11.84 1.80
CA LEU A 25 8.92 12.33 1.25
C LEU A 25 8.71 12.88 -0.16
N ARG A 26 9.34 14.02 -0.44
CA ARG A 26 9.41 14.58 -1.80
C ARG A 26 10.45 13.84 -2.63
N ASP A 27 10.38 13.97 -3.95
CA ASP A 27 11.27 13.24 -4.88
C ASP A 27 12.75 13.48 -4.62
N SER A 28 13.15 14.71 -4.24
CA SER A 28 14.53 15.01 -3.88
C SER A 28 14.99 14.27 -2.62
N GLU A 29 14.09 14.11 -1.64
CA GLU A 29 14.38 13.39 -0.39
C GLU A 29 14.42 11.88 -0.66
N LEU A 30 13.48 11.35 -1.44
CA LEU A 30 13.51 9.97 -1.91
C LEU A 30 14.82 9.65 -2.64
N TYR A 31 15.28 10.52 -3.54
CA TYR A 31 16.55 10.33 -4.23
C TYR A 31 17.73 10.18 -3.25
N GLN A 32 17.81 11.05 -2.22
CA GLN A 32 18.89 10.96 -1.23
C GLN A 32 18.76 9.73 -0.32
N VAL A 33 17.55 9.39 0.11
CA VAL A 33 17.31 8.22 0.95
C VAL A 33 17.61 6.92 0.21
N LEU A 34 17.20 6.79 -1.06
CA LEU A 34 17.50 5.63 -1.89
C LEU A 34 19.01 5.49 -2.14
N ARG A 35 19.71 6.61 -2.36
CA ARG A 35 21.18 6.61 -2.43
C ARG A 35 21.81 6.14 -1.12
N ALA A 36 21.32 6.62 0.03
CA ALA A 36 21.81 6.20 1.33
C ALA A 36 21.54 4.71 1.59
N CYS A 37 20.35 4.20 1.26
CA CYS A 37 20.01 2.77 1.34
C CYS A 37 20.98 1.91 0.52
N ARG A 38 21.30 2.32 -0.71
CA ARG A 38 22.29 1.63 -1.54
C ARG A 38 23.67 1.60 -0.86
N ASP A 39 24.14 2.75 -0.37
CA ASP A 39 25.50 2.89 0.18
C ASP A 39 25.69 2.05 1.46
N ILE A 40 24.62 1.81 2.22
CA ILE A 40 24.63 0.97 3.43
C ILE A 40 24.15 -0.48 3.19
N GLY A 41 23.81 -0.85 1.95
CA GLY A 41 23.33 -2.19 1.61
C GLY A 41 21.95 -2.56 2.16
N ALA A 42 21.06 -1.57 2.34
CA ALA A 42 19.70 -1.76 2.83
C ALA A 42 18.66 -1.74 1.70
N ILE A 43 17.52 -2.39 1.95
CA ILE A 43 16.37 -2.40 1.03
C ILE A 43 15.45 -1.22 1.33
N ALA A 44 15.12 -0.47 0.28
CA ALA A 44 14.15 0.61 0.34
C ALA A 44 12.71 0.09 0.14
N ARG A 45 11.92 0.02 1.21
CA ARG A 45 10.48 -0.28 1.15
C ARG A 45 9.71 1.02 0.92
N VAL A 46 8.78 1.03 -0.04
CA VAL A 46 8.05 2.25 -0.41
C VAL A 46 6.56 1.98 -0.52
N HIS A 47 5.78 2.75 0.24
CA HIS A 47 4.34 2.90 0.05
C HIS A 47 4.10 3.94 -1.05
N ALA A 48 3.63 3.48 -2.21
CA ALA A 48 3.60 4.27 -3.44
C ALA A 48 2.18 4.68 -3.83
N GLU A 49 1.72 5.80 -3.29
CA GLU A 49 0.55 6.55 -3.78
C GLU A 49 0.93 8.03 -3.89
N ASN A 50 0.36 8.76 -4.83
CA ASN A 50 0.63 10.20 -4.96
C ASN A 50 -0.02 10.99 -3.82
N GLY A 51 0.75 11.36 -2.80
CA GLY A 51 0.24 12.03 -1.60
C GLY A 51 -0.43 13.38 -1.82
N GLU A 52 -0.02 14.12 -2.84
CA GLU A 52 -0.65 15.41 -3.17
C GLU A 52 -2.06 15.18 -3.72
N LEU A 53 -2.19 14.27 -4.70
CA LEU A 53 -3.49 13.93 -5.29
C LEU A 53 -4.41 13.21 -4.32
N VAL A 54 -3.86 12.36 -3.43
CA VAL A 54 -4.63 11.75 -2.33
C VAL A 54 -5.24 12.83 -1.43
N ALA A 55 -4.47 13.86 -1.07
CA ALA A 55 -4.93 14.92 -0.18
C ALA A 55 -6.04 15.76 -0.83
N GLU A 56 -5.88 16.13 -2.11
CA GLU A 56 -6.92 16.84 -2.86
C GLU A 56 -8.16 15.99 -3.09
N GLY A 57 -8.01 14.72 -3.48
CA GLY A 57 -9.14 13.80 -3.68
C GLY A 57 -9.92 13.53 -2.39
N ALA A 58 -9.24 13.45 -1.25
CA ALA A 58 -9.90 13.33 0.05
C ALA A 58 -10.70 14.59 0.41
N LYS A 59 -10.15 15.77 0.14
CA LYS A 59 -10.85 17.04 0.33
C LYS A 59 -12.08 17.14 -0.58
N GLU A 60 -11.93 16.83 -1.87
CA GLU A 60 -13.03 16.86 -2.83
C GLU A 60 -14.17 15.90 -2.43
N ALA A 61 -13.85 14.68 -2.01
CA ALA A 61 -14.84 13.73 -1.52
C ALA A 61 -15.64 14.27 -0.33
N LEU A 62 -14.96 14.91 0.64
CA LEU A 62 -15.61 15.54 1.79
C LEU A 62 -16.47 16.74 1.38
N ASP A 63 -15.99 17.57 0.45
CA ASP A 63 -16.74 18.73 -0.07
C ASP A 63 -18.02 18.30 -0.80
N LEU A 64 -18.03 17.11 -1.41
CA LEU A 64 -19.21 16.46 -2.00
C LEU A 64 -20.12 15.77 -0.97
N GLY A 65 -19.78 15.82 0.32
CA GLY A 65 -20.54 15.19 1.41
C GLY A 65 -20.31 13.68 1.55
N ILE A 66 -19.29 13.11 0.91
CA ILE A 66 -18.93 11.70 1.00
C ILE A 66 -18.10 11.50 2.27
N THR A 67 -18.76 11.11 3.35
CA THR A 67 -18.13 10.90 4.67
C THR A 67 -18.03 9.42 5.08
N GLY A 68 -18.61 8.50 4.29
CA GLY A 68 -18.59 7.08 4.57
C GLY A 68 -17.27 6.39 4.16
N PRO A 69 -17.10 5.10 4.48
CA PRO A 69 -15.90 4.33 4.16
C PRO A 69 -15.62 4.24 2.65
N GLU A 70 -16.64 4.31 1.80
CA GLU A 70 -16.52 4.38 0.34
C GLU A 70 -15.65 5.53 -0.15
N GLY A 71 -15.57 6.62 0.63
CA GLY A 71 -14.70 7.75 0.33
C GLY A 71 -13.23 7.35 0.18
N ILE A 72 -12.75 6.30 0.86
CA ILE A 72 -11.33 5.89 0.77
C ILE A 72 -10.95 5.38 -0.61
N GLU A 73 -11.88 4.73 -1.31
CA GLU A 73 -11.67 4.22 -2.66
C GLU A 73 -11.84 5.35 -3.69
N ILE A 74 -12.87 6.17 -3.53
CA ILE A 74 -13.18 7.31 -4.39
C ILE A 74 -12.05 8.36 -4.39
N SER A 75 -11.51 8.68 -3.22
CA SER A 75 -10.46 9.71 -3.09
C SER A 75 -9.08 9.27 -3.58
N ARG A 76 -8.88 7.96 -3.81
CA ARG A 76 -7.55 7.38 -4.09
C ARG A 76 -7.65 6.33 -5.21
N PRO A 77 -8.09 6.70 -6.42
CA PRO A 77 -8.23 5.76 -7.53
C PRO A 77 -6.86 5.16 -7.91
N GLU A 78 -6.88 4.00 -8.58
CA GLU A 78 -5.67 3.19 -8.78
C GLU A 78 -4.56 3.87 -9.60
N GLU A 79 -4.91 4.86 -10.41
CA GLU A 79 -3.95 5.67 -11.17
C GLU A 79 -2.96 6.43 -10.26
N LEU A 80 -3.36 6.83 -9.05
CA LEU A 80 -2.48 7.48 -8.08
C LEU A 80 -1.42 6.52 -7.53
N GLU A 81 -1.77 5.23 -7.39
CA GLU A 81 -0.83 4.18 -7.02
C GLU A 81 0.13 3.87 -8.17
N ALA A 82 -0.40 3.75 -9.39
CA ALA A 82 0.37 3.46 -10.58
C ALA A 82 1.39 4.56 -10.92
N GLU A 83 0.99 5.84 -10.83
CA GLU A 83 1.88 6.99 -11.03
C GLU A 83 3.04 6.97 -10.04
N ALA A 84 2.74 6.88 -8.75
CA ALA A 84 3.76 6.90 -7.70
C ALA A 84 4.69 5.68 -7.80
N THR A 85 4.14 4.51 -8.14
CA THR A 85 4.89 3.29 -8.41
C THR A 85 5.87 3.50 -9.57
N HIS A 86 5.42 4.06 -10.68
CA HIS A 86 6.27 4.37 -11.83
C HIS A 86 7.38 5.38 -11.47
N ARG A 87 7.01 6.43 -10.73
CA ARG A 87 7.93 7.49 -10.29
C ARG A 87 9.03 6.95 -9.39
N VAL A 88 8.71 6.20 -8.35
CA VAL A 88 9.75 5.69 -7.44
C VAL A 88 10.63 4.64 -8.10
N ILE A 89 10.10 3.79 -8.99
CA ILE A 89 10.92 2.88 -9.80
C ILE A 89 11.92 3.67 -10.65
N THR A 90 11.50 4.80 -11.21
CA THR A 90 12.37 5.67 -12.01
C THR A 90 13.48 6.27 -11.14
N ILE A 91 13.16 6.81 -9.96
CA ILE A 91 14.14 7.36 -9.03
C ILE A 91 15.13 6.26 -8.58
N ALA A 92 14.62 5.10 -8.18
CA ALA A 92 15.41 3.96 -7.73
C ALA A 92 16.40 3.47 -8.79
N ASN A 93 15.95 3.41 -10.05
CA ASN A 93 16.80 3.06 -11.18
C ASN A 93 17.91 4.09 -11.41
N ARG A 94 17.63 5.39 -11.21
CA ARG A 94 18.64 6.45 -11.29
C ARG A 94 19.66 6.42 -10.15
N THR A 95 19.25 5.97 -8.97
CA THR A 95 20.16 5.83 -7.82
C THR A 95 20.89 4.49 -7.77
N HIS A 96 20.52 3.53 -8.63
CA HIS A 96 20.97 2.14 -8.57
C HIS A 96 20.67 1.48 -7.22
N CYS A 97 19.52 1.80 -6.62
CA CYS A 97 19.05 1.19 -5.37
C CYS A 97 17.96 0.16 -5.71
N PRO A 98 18.01 -1.07 -5.17
CA PRO A 98 16.86 -1.95 -5.22
C PRO A 98 15.68 -1.31 -4.46
N VAL A 99 14.48 -1.37 -5.04
CA VAL A 99 13.25 -0.88 -4.40
C VAL A 99 12.28 -2.03 -4.18
N TYR A 100 11.56 -1.97 -3.06
CA TYR A 100 10.57 -2.93 -2.65
C TYR A 100 9.23 -2.21 -2.45
N LEU A 101 8.27 -2.42 -3.35
CA LEU A 101 6.95 -1.79 -3.25
C LEU A 101 6.05 -2.58 -2.31
N VAL A 102 5.47 -1.91 -1.33
CA VAL A 102 4.60 -2.54 -0.34
C VAL A 102 3.14 -2.33 -0.68
N ASN A 103 2.29 -3.26 -0.25
CA ASN A 103 0.83 -3.17 -0.35
C ASN A 103 0.30 -2.91 -1.76
N VAL A 104 0.90 -3.49 -2.79
CA VAL A 104 0.40 -3.35 -4.17
C VAL A 104 -1.03 -3.85 -4.24
N SER A 105 -1.95 -2.97 -4.63
CA SER A 105 -3.39 -3.17 -4.53
C SER A 105 -4.11 -3.26 -5.87
N SER A 106 -3.52 -2.73 -6.94
CA SER A 106 -4.18 -2.55 -8.23
C SER A 106 -3.49 -3.28 -9.37
N MET A 107 -4.27 -3.54 -10.43
CA MET A 107 -3.75 -4.10 -11.68
C MET A 107 -2.80 -3.11 -12.36
N SER A 108 -3.16 -1.82 -12.38
CA SER A 108 -2.34 -0.75 -12.96
C SER A 108 -0.95 -0.65 -12.34
N ALA A 109 -0.83 -0.68 -11.00
CA ALA A 109 0.49 -0.71 -10.35
C ALA A 109 1.24 -2.03 -10.65
N GLY A 110 0.53 -3.16 -10.69
CA GLY A 110 1.07 -4.45 -11.09
C GLY A 110 1.68 -4.46 -12.49
N ASP A 111 1.02 -3.86 -13.48
CA ASP A 111 1.49 -3.72 -14.85
C ASP A 111 2.75 -2.85 -14.94
N VAL A 112 2.79 -1.72 -14.20
CA VAL A 112 3.98 -0.87 -14.11
C VAL A 112 5.17 -1.66 -13.57
N ILE A 113 4.97 -2.47 -12.52
CA ILE A 113 6.02 -3.32 -11.93
C ILE A 113 6.46 -4.39 -12.92
N ALA A 114 5.52 -5.05 -13.60
CA ALA A 114 5.83 -6.06 -14.61
C ALA A 114 6.65 -5.47 -15.76
N ALA A 115 6.28 -4.30 -16.26
CA ALA A 115 7.02 -3.58 -17.30
C ALA A 115 8.43 -3.19 -16.84
N ALA A 116 8.57 -2.68 -15.61
CA ALA A 116 9.87 -2.34 -15.04
C ALA A 116 10.79 -3.56 -14.91
N LYS A 117 10.25 -4.71 -14.48
CA LYS A 117 10.98 -5.98 -14.39
C LYS A 117 11.41 -6.48 -15.77
N MET A 118 10.55 -6.38 -16.80
CA MET A 118 10.91 -6.74 -18.18
C MET A 118 12.07 -5.90 -18.73
N GLN A 119 12.21 -4.66 -18.27
CA GLN A 119 13.33 -3.77 -18.60
C GLN A 119 14.62 -4.06 -17.80
N GLY A 120 14.63 -5.09 -16.94
CA GLY A 120 15.79 -5.44 -16.11
C GLY A 120 15.99 -4.54 -14.89
N LYS A 121 15.01 -3.71 -14.52
CA LYS A 121 15.09 -2.88 -13.31
C LYS A 121 14.98 -3.75 -12.06
N VAL A 122 15.75 -3.42 -11.03
CA VAL A 122 15.77 -4.17 -9.76
C VAL A 122 14.62 -3.71 -8.87
N VAL A 123 13.44 -4.31 -9.10
CA VAL A 123 12.20 -4.00 -8.38
C VAL A 123 11.62 -5.28 -7.78
N TYR A 124 11.29 -5.19 -6.49
CA TYR A 124 10.53 -6.18 -5.75
C TYR A 124 9.19 -5.58 -5.37
N ALA A 125 8.20 -6.43 -5.10
CA ALA A 125 6.86 -6.00 -4.77
C ALA A 125 6.24 -6.95 -3.74
N GLU A 126 5.30 -6.44 -2.97
CA GLU A 126 4.56 -7.18 -1.95
C GLU A 126 3.10 -6.78 -2.08
N THR A 127 2.22 -7.75 -1.89
CA THR A 127 0.78 -7.49 -1.75
C THR A 127 0.31 -8.11 -0.45
N THR A 128 -0.84 -7.65 0.04
CA THR A 128 -1.42 -8.18 1.28
C THR A 128 -2.44 -9.25 0.95
N THR A 129 -2.72 -10.10 1.93
CA THR A 129 -3.80 -11.10 1.80
C THR A 129 -5.13 -10.44 1.44
N ALA A 130 -5.42 -9.27 2.01
CA ALA A 130 -6.63 -8.51 1.70
C ALA A 130 -6.70 -8.12 0.22
N HIS A 131 -5.66 -7.49 -0.34
CA HIS A 131 -5.63 -7.10 -1.76
C HIS A 131 -5.67 -8.30 -2.71
N ALA A 132 -5.02 -9.41 -2.35
CA ALA A 132 -4.98 -10.61 -3.18
C ALA A 132 -6.29 -11.42 -3.19
N THR A 133 -7.21 -11.18 -2.25
CA THR A 133 -8.40 -12.03 -2.05
C THR A 133 -9.73 -11.31 -1.93
N LEU A 134 -9.74 -10.02 -1.58
CA LEU A 134 -10.95 -9.24 -1.34
C LEU A 134 -11.15 -8.19 -2.44
N THR A 135 -12.33 -7.56 -2.45
CA THR A 135 -12.69 -6.50 -3.38
C THR A 135 -13.20 -5.27 -2.62
N GLY A 136 -13.12 -4.10 -3.26
CA GLY A 136 -13.61 -2.83 -2.73
C GLY A 136 -15.13 -2.74 -2.55
N LEU A 137 -15.88 -3.75 -3.01
CA LEU A 137 -17.34 -3.81 -2.84
C LEU A 137 -17.75 -3.77 -1.35
N HIS A 138 -16.88 -4.21 -0.45
CA HIS A 138 -17.13 -4.13 1.00
C HIS A 138 -17.27 -2.70 1.51
N TYR A 139 -16.70 -1.69 0.84
CA TYR A 139 -16.85 -0.29 1.23
C TYR A 139 -18.26 0.26 1.06
N TYR A 140 -19.06 -0.36 0.18
CA TYR A 140 -20.43 0.05 -0.14
C TYR A 140 -21.47 -0.80 0.61
N HIS A 141 -21.05 -1.52 1.65
CA HIS A 141 -21.95 -2.31 2.48
C HIS A 141 -22.89 -1.41 3.30
N GLN A 142 -24.15 -1.82 3.48
CA GLN A 142 -25.17 -1.03 4.17
C GLN A 142 -24.86 -0.84 5.66
N ASP A 143 -24.26 -1.84 6.29
CA ASP A 143 -23.70 -1.69 7.64
C ASP A 143 -22.36 -0.95 7.58
N TRP A 144 -22.34 0.22 8.19
CA TRP A 144 -21.17 1.09 8.27
C TRP A 144 -20.00 0.42 8.99
N PHE A 145 -20.23 -0.36 10.05
CA PHE A 145 -19.16 -1.03 10.78
C PHE A 145 -18.49 -2.10 9.93
N HIS A 146 -19.28 -2.85 9.15
CA HIS A 146 -18.74 -3.75 8.14
C HIS A 146 -17.87 -3.00 7.15
N ALA A 147 -18.37 -1.92 6.53
CA ALA A 147 -17.61 -1.17 5.53
C ALA A 147 -16.32 -0.56 6.10
N ALA A 148 -16.38 0.00 7.31
CA ALA A 148 -15.23 0.56 8.00
C ALA A 148 -14.15 -0.48 8.33
N ALA A 149 -14.51 -1.74 8.59
CA ALA A 149 -13.56 -2.81 8.91
C ALA A 149 -12.61 -3.18 7.76
N TYR A 150 -12.93 -2.78 6.52
CA TYR A 150 -12.12 -3.06 5.33
C TYR A 150 -11.25 -1.87 4.90
N VAL A 151 -11.29 -0.76 5.64
CA VAL A 151 -10.53 0.47 5.30
C VAL A 151 -9.03 0.22 5.47
N THR A 152 -8.33 0.19 4.35
CA THR A 152 -6.87 0.04 4.25
C THR A 152 -6.35 0.98 3.17
N VAL A 153 -5.03 1.21 3.15
CA VAL A 153 -4.36 1.98 2.11
C VAL A 153 -3.16 1.22 1.53
N PRO A 154 -2.97 1.24 0.20
CA PRO A 154 -3.96 1.67 -0.81
C PRO A 154 -5.29 0.88 -0.66
N PRO A 155 -6.44 1.40 -1.14
CA PRO A 155 -7.73 0.77 -0.89
C PRO A 155 -7.91 -0.53 -1.69
N LEU A 156 -8.82 -1.39 -1.22
CA LEU A 156 -9.30 -2.52 -2.03
C LEU A 156 -9.99 -2.00 -3.29
N ARG A 157 -9.70 -2.59 -4.44
CA ARG A 157 -10.21 -2.10 -5.74
C ARG A 157 -11.58 -2.68 -6.07
N LEU A 158 -12.42 -1.88 -6.71
CA LEU A 158 -13.78 -2.30 -7.12
C LEU A 158 -13.77 -3.32 -8.26
N ASP A 159 -12.76 -3.29 -9.12
CA ASP A 159 -12.64 -4.26 -10.21
C ASP A 159 -12.44 -5.67 -9.64
N THR A 160 -13.42 -6.54 -9.90
CA THR A 160 -13.46 -7.92 -9.44
C THR A 160 -12.34 -8.80 -10.00
N ASN A 161 -11.68 -8.37 -11.08
CA ASN A 161 -10.54 -9.08 -11.66
C ASN A 161 -9.23 -8.83 -10.90
N THR A 162 -9.16 -7.80 -10.06
CA THR A 162 -7.93 -7.36 -9.38
C THR A 162 -7.30 -8.48 -8.56
N SER A 163 -8.09 -9.19 -7.75
CA SER A 163 -7.60 -10.28 -6.89
C SER A 163 -6.99 -11.42 -7.71
N ALA A 164 -7.70 -11.88 -8.74
CA ALA A 164 -7.22 -12.93 -9.64
C ALA A 164 -5.95 -12.50 -10.40
N TYR A 165 -5.90 -11.24 -10.84
CA TYR A 165 -4.73 -10.67 -11.51
C TYR A 165 -3.50 -10.64 -10.58
N LEU A 166 -3.63 -10.10 -9.36
CA LEU A 166 -2.56 -10.05 -8.37
C LEU A 166 -2.08 -11.45 -7.97
N MET A 167 -3.00 -12.40 -7.80
CA MET A 167 -2.67 -13.82 -7.59
C MET A 167 -1.90 -14.41 -8.78
N SER A 168 -2.21 -14.01 -10.01
CA SER A 168 -1.45 -14.43 -11.19
C SER A 168 -0.02 -13.87 -11.19
N LEU A 169 0.18 -12.63 -10.73
CA LEU A 169 1.51 -12.04 -10.59
C LEU A 169 2.33 -12.76 -9.52
N LEU A 170 1.71 -13.13 -8.40
CA LEU A 170 2.30 -13.97 -7.34
C LEU A 170 2.69 -15.35 -7.87
N ALA A 171 1.86 -15.99 -8.70
CA ALA A 171 2.15 -17.31 -9.25
C ALA A 171 3.31 -17.31 -10.26
N LYS A 172 3.49 -16.22 -11.03
CA LYS A 172 4.55 -16.08 -12.04
C LYS A 172 5.97 -15.95 -11.45
N THR A 173 6.10 -15.91 -10.13
CA THR A 173 7.37 -15.67 -9.40
C THR A 173 8.39 -16.81 -9.51
N HIS A 174 8.01 -18.01 -10.01
CA HIS A 174 8.90 -19.18 -10.06
C HIS A 174 10.00 -19.16 -11.16
N ARG A 175 10.08 -18.13 -12.01
CA ARG A 175 11.15 -18.00 -13.02
C ARG A 175 11.79 -16.61 -13.01
N ALA A 176 12.90 -16.50 -12.29
CA ALA A 176 13.91 -15.44 -12.44
C ALA A 176 13.51 -13.96 -12.21
N SER A 177 12.28 -13.65 -11.76
CA SER A 177 11.75 -12.26 -11.84
C SER A 177 11.03 -11.78 -10.57
N GLY A 178 11.76 -11.66 -9.46
CA GLY A 178 11.43 -10.79 -8.33
C GLY A 178 10.33 -11.31 -7.40
N LEU A 179 10.73 -11.64 -6.18
CA LEU A 179 9.89 -12.10 -5.08
C LEU A 179 8.66 -11.18 -4.88
N TRP A 180 7.47 -11.76 -5.08
CA TRP A 180 6.21 -11.23 -4.54
C TRP A 180 5.92 -11.97 -3.24
N VAL A 181 5.82 -11.25 -2.12
CA VAL A 181 5.56 -11.84 -0.80
C VAL A 181 4.13 -11.53 -0.37
N PRO A 182 3.37 -12.51 0.17
CA PRO A 182 2.17 -12.21 0.94
C PRO A 182 2.58 -11.71 2.34
N HIS A 183 2.18 -10.50 2.70
CA HIS A 183 2.37 -9.97 4.06
C HIS A 183 1.05 -9.89 4.83
N SER A 184 1.11 -10.25 6.12
CA SER A 184 0.12 -10.00 7.18
C SER A 184 0.93 -9.77 8.48
N PRO A 185 0.79 -8.68 9.25
CA PRO A 185 -0.43 -7.90 9.50
C PRO A 185 -0.29 -6.37 9.29
N THR A 186 -1.38 -5.68 8.92
CA THR A 186 -1.54 -4.27 9.31
C THR A 186 -2.13 -4.25 10.72
N PRO A 187 -1.52 -3.54 11.70
CA PRO A 187 -2.16 -3.35 12.99
C PRO A 187 -3.50 -2.63 12.80
N CYS A 188 -4.56 -3.07 13.49
CA CYS A 188 -5.78 -2.28 13.62
C CYS A 188 -5.41 -0.96 14.29
N MET A 189 -5.30 0.10 13.49
CA MET A 189 -4.89 1.40 13.98
C MET A 189 -6.19 2.21 14.17
N GLY A 190 -6.64 2.33 15.43
CA GLY A 190 -7.78 3.15 15.88
C GLY A 190 -9.19 2.66 15.49
N ALA A 191 -10.15 2.80 16.40
CA ALA A 191 -11.56 2.54 16.10
C ALA A 191 -12.12 3.67 15.22
N LEU A 192 -12.63 3.31 14.03
CA LEU A 192 -13.44 4.20 13.20
C LEU A 192 -14.82 4.30 13.85
N PHE A 193 -15.33 5.52 14.07
CA PHE A 193 -16.68 5.77 14.60
C PHE A 193 -17.57 6.47 13.58
N PRO A 194 -18.88 6.13 13.55
CA PRO A 194 -19.85 6.85 12.73
C PRO A 194 -19.82 8.36 13.04
N GLY A 195 -19.73 9.19 11.99
CA GLY A 195 -19.70 10.66 12.11
C GLY A 195 -18.32 11.30 12.18
N HIS A 196 -17.23 10.52 12.23
CA HIS A 196 -15.87 11.02 12.05
C HIS A 196 -15.42 10.81 10.59
N PRO A 197 -14.75 11.78 9.93
CA PRO A 197 -14.27 11.59 8.56
C PRO A 197 -13.27 10.44 8.48
N VAL A 198 -13.66 9.35 7.81
CA VAL A 198 -12.83 8.13 7.60
C VAL A 198 -11.52 8.47 6.88
N LEU A 199 -11.55 9.50 6.03
CA LEU A 199 -10.41 10.02 5.28
C LEU A 199 -9.31 10.65 6.14
N GLN A 200 -9.59 10.94 7.42
CA GLN A 200 -8.64 11.51 8.38
C GLN A 200 -8.22 10.53 9.47
N ALA A 201 -8.71 9.29 9.42
CA ALA A 201 -8.54 8.30 10.47
C ALA A 201 -7.39 7.32 10.18
N PRO A 202 -6.81 6.69 11.21
CA PRO A 202 -5.79 5.67 11.04
C PRO A 202 -6.33 4.44 10.25
N HIS A 203 -5.48 3.86 9.38
CA HIS A 203 -5.88 2.84 8.40
C HIS A 203 -5.27 1.46 8.71
N GLY A 204 -6.03 0.37 8.51
CA GLY A 204 -5.53 -1.00 8.66
C GLY A 204 -6.64 -2.04 8.72
N VAL A 205 -6.37 -3.25 8.20
CA VAL A 205 -7.34 -4.36 8.13
C VAL A 205 -6.71 -5.59 8.82
N CYS A 206 -7.34 -6.05 9.89
CA CYS A 206 -6.78 -7.09 10.79
C CYS A 206 -6.83 -8.51 10.20
N ALA A 207 -5.74 -9.00 9.59
CA ALA A 207 -5.67 -10.37 9.08
C ALA A 207 -5.66 -11.42 10.21
N PRO A 208 -6.34 -12.59 10.05
CA PRO A 208 -6.21 -13.69 11.00
C PRO A 208 -4.78 -14.24 11.01
N PHE A 209 -4.34 -14.72 12.19
CA PHE A 209 -3.04 -15.37 12.39
C PHE A 209 -2.82 -16.53 11.38
N PRO A 210 -1.56 -16.86 11.02
CA PRO A 210 -1.27 -18.00 10.16
C PRO A 210 -1.84 -19.29 10.76
N GLY A 211 -2.81 -19.90 10.07
CA GLY A 211 -3.46 -21.17 10.49
C GLY A 211 -4.96 -21.09 10.79
N CYS A 212 -5.60 -19.92 10.69
CA CYS A 212 -7.04 -19.81 10.87
C CYS A 212 -7.78 -19.76 9.52
N PRO A 213 -8.67 -20.73 9.19
CA PRO A 213 -9.57 -20.58 8.06
C PRO A 213 -10.57 -19.47 8.40
N ILE A 214 -10.49 -18.36 7.66
CA ILE A 214 -11.41 -17.20 7.57
C ILE A 214 -12.68 -17.37 8.44
N PRO A 215 -12.86 -16.53 9.48
CA PRO A 215 -13.61 -15.29 9.25
C PRO A 215 -13.00 -14.06 9.94
N TRP A 216 -13.00 -12.96 9.18
CA TRP A 216 -12.74 -11.61 9.68
C TRP A 216 -13.87 -11.24 10.66
N ALA A 217 -13.61 -11.33 11.96
CA ALA A 217 -14.55 -10.87 12.98
C ALA A 217 -14.27 -9.39 13.30
N PRO A 218 -15.29 -8.54 13.46
CA PRO A 218 -15.09 -7.20 13.98
C PRO A 218 -14.47 -7.28 15.38
N CYS A 219 -13.44 -6.47 15.64
CA CYS A 219 -12.94 -6.27 16.99
C CYS A 219 -14.07 -5.66 17.83
N SER A 220 -14.74 -6.48 18.64
CA SER A 220 -15.66 -5.99 19.67
C SER A 220 -14.89 -5.07 20.63
N PRO A 221 -15.44 -3.91 21.02
CA PRO A 221 -14.85 -3.09 22.07
C PRO A 221 -14.83 -3.92 23.36
N GLY A 222 -13.63 -4.17 23.87
CA GLY A 222 -13.45 -4.81 25.17
C GLY A 222 -14.12 -3.96 26.25
N THR A 223 -14.95 -4.62 27.06
CA THR A 223 -15.42 -4.17 28.38
C THR A 223 -14.26 -3.92 29.33
#